data_AF-A0A3D2C628-F1
#
_entry.id   AF-A0A3D2C628-F1
#
_cell.length_a   1.000
_cell.length_b   1.000
_cell.length_c   1.000
_cell.angle_alpha   90.00
_cell.angle_beta   90.00
_cell.angle_gamma   90.00
#
_symmetry.space_group_name_H-M   'P 1'
#
loop_
_entity.id
_entity.type
_entity.pdbx_description
1 polymer ?
#
loop_
_entity_poly.entity_id
_entity_poly.type
_entity_poly.pdbx_seq_one_letter_code
_entity_poly.pdbx_strand_id
1 'polypeptide(L)'
;GASAAVAFGWSLRPFLSDGLAGLYLGIIGRHAPGTPVQLPDSRGTIHLPGPFRTVVRTESGALHTVPNRQLVTESSEASLGGRTAITVKLSLPLDRPPRSGLAAIQWACTLLPWTGEEPAKVRPPGGHSDALWIVEMVILGNAPPVDKVRAVFFDLVLAVLQSEPTDAAASVDAPPPESLD
;
A
#
# COMPACT_ATOMS: atom_id res chain seq x y z
N GLY A 1 14.80 -15.70 15.23
CA GLY A 1 15.01 -14.27 15.52
C GLY A 1 13.94 -13.43 14.85
N ALA A 2 12.82 -13.18 15.54
CA ALA A 2 11.65 -12.48 15.00
C ALA A 2 11.63 -10.96 15.27
N SER A 3 12.64 -10.41 15.95
CA SER A 3 12.59 -9.02 16.44
C SER A 3 13.08 -7.97 15.44
N ALA A 4 13.96 -8.30 14.48
CA ALA A 4 14.49 -7.29 13.57
C ALA A 4 13.48 -6.92 12.47
N ALA A 5 12.88 -7.91 11.80
CA ALA A 5 11.93 -7.68 10.70
C ALA A 5 10.67 -6.93 11.15
N VAL A 6 10.15 -7.24 12.35
CA VAL A 6 8.99 -6.53 12.93
C VAL A 6 9.38 -5.09 13.31
N ALA A 7 10.57 -4.86 13.86
CA ALA A 7 11.04 -3.50 14.19
C ALA A 7 11.26 -2.62 12.95
N PHE A 8 11.82 -3.17 11.87
CA PHE A 8 11.95 -2.46 10.59
C PHE A 8 10.57 -2.16 9.96
N GLY A 9 9.64 -3.10 10.01
CA GLY A 9 8.27 -2.90 9.52
C GLY A 9 7.51 -1.78 10.26
N TRP A 10 7.71 -1.64 11.56
CA TRP A 10 7.12 -0.55 12.35
C TRP A 10 7.81 0.81 12.10
N SER A 11 9.12 0.82 11.87
CA SER A 11 9.88 2.05 11.56
C SER A 11 9.58 2.63 10.18
N LEU A 12 9.28 1.78 9.18
CA LEU A 12 8.94 2.22 7.81
C LEU A 12 7.51 2.72 7.65
N ARG A 13 6.64 2.47 8.63
CA ARG A 13 5.20 2.78 8.59
C ARG A 13 4.88 4.25 8.23
N PRO A 14 5.61 5.27 8.72
CA PRO A 14 5.35 6.66 8.33
C PRO A 14 5.68 6.92 6.85
N PHE A 15 6.76 6.32 6.34
CA PHE A 15 7.20 6.50 4.95
C PHE A 15 6.29 5.77 3.97
N LEU A 16 5.81 4.57 4.33
CA LEU A 16 4.79 3.85 3.57
C LEU A 16 3.48 4.66 3.50
N SER A 17 3.03 5.19 4.63
CA SER A 17 1.84 6.04 4.69
C SER A 17 1.99 7.31 3.83
N ASP A 18 3.14 7.96 3.88
CA ASP A 18 3.45 9.14 3.06
C ASP A 18 3.56 8.80 1.57
N GLY A 19 4.14 7.64 1.22
CA GLY A 19 4.22 7.16 -0.17
C GLY A 19 2.84 6.84 -0.75
N LEU A 20 2.01 6.12 0.02
CA LEU A 20 0.63 5.79 -0.34
C LEU A 20 -0.23 7.05 -0.49
N ALA A 21 -0.01 8.05 0.36
CA ALA A 21 -0.69 9.32 0.25
C ALA A 21 -0.26 10.12 -0.99
N GLY A 22 1.03 10.10 -1.36
CA GLY A 22 1.50 10.69 -2.62
C GLY A 22 0.87 10.03 -3.84
N LEU A 23 0.83 8.70 -3.82
CA LEU A 23 0.19 7.90 -4.85
C LEU A 23 -1.32 8.20 -4.95
N TYR A 24 -2.02 8.27 -3.80
CA TYR A 24 -3.42 8.68 -3.70
C TYR A 24 -3.66 10.03 -4.40
N LEU A 25 -2.89 11.06 -4.01
CA LEU A 25 -3.05 12.41 -4.54
C LEU A 25 -2.79 12.45 -6.05
N GLY A 26 -1.76 11.73 -6.53
CA GLY A 26 -1.43 11.67 -7.96
C GLY A 26 -2.54 11.01 -8.77
N ILE A 27 -3.12 9.95 -8.23
CA ILE A 27 -4.18 9.19 -8.88
C ILE A 27 -5.48 9.99 -9.01
N ILE A 28 -5.87 10.75 -7.99
CA ILE A 28 -7.05 11.63 -8.02
C ILE A 28 -6.78 12.97 -8.73
N GLY A 29 -5.59 13.14 -9.33
CA GLY A 29 -5.22 14.36 -10.05
C GLY A 29 -5.02 15.59 -9.15
N ARG A 30 -4.87 15.38 -7.83
CA ARG A 30 -4.65 16.45 -6.84
C ARG A 30 -3.17 16.58 -6.42
N HIS A 31 -2.25 16.00 -7.19
CA HIS A 31 -0.80 16.06 -6.95
C HIS A 31 -0.07 16.68 -8.14
N ALA A 32 -0.49 17.88 -8.54
CA ALA A 32 0.14 18.62 -9.62
C ALA A 32 0.55 20.02 -9.12
N PRO A 33 1.61 20.62 -9.69
CA PRO A 33 1.92 22.02 -9.44
C PRO A 33 0.70 22.91 -9.73
N GLY A 34 0.40 23.83 -8.82
CA GLY A 34 -0.75 24.74 -8.91
C GLY A 34 -2.05 24.22 -8.28
N THR A 35 -2.12 22.95 -7.83
CA THR A 35 -3.30 22.45 -7.12
C THR A 35 -3.45 23.16 -5.76
N PRO A 36 -4.63 23.76 -5.45
CA PRO A 36 -4.88 24.34 -4.14
C PRO A 36 -5.02 23.23 -3.09
N VAL A 37 -4.42 23.45 -1.92
CA VAL A 37 -4.45 22.54 -0.78
C VAL A 37 -4.73 23.30 0.51
N GLN A 38 -5.45 22.66 1.41
CA GLN A 38 -5.61 23.11 2.78
C GLN A 38 -4.52 22.45 3.63
N LEU A 39 -3.90 23.25 4.50
CA LEU A 39 -2.99 22.82 5.56
C LEU A 39 -3.69 23.13 6.90
N PRO A 40 -3.25 22.49 8.01
CA PRO A 40 -3.90 22.65 9.31
C PRO A 40 -4.07 24.11 9.76
N ASP A 41 -3.04 24.93 9.51
CA ASP A 41 -2.99 26.34 9.94
C ASP A 41 -2.96 27.34 8.78
N SER A 42 -3.05 26.88 7.53
CA SER A 42 -2.91 27.77 6.36
C SER A 42 -3.48 27.19 5.07
N ARG A 43 -3.60 28.02 4.04
CA ARG A 43 -3.89 27.59 2.66
C ARG A 43 -2.68 27.77 1.79
N GLY A 44 -2.57 26.93 0.78
CA GLY A 44 -1.49 27.04 -0.19
C GLY A 44 -1.79 26.36 -1.51
N THR A 45 -0.78 26.36 -2.36
CA THR A 45 -0.79 25.67 -3.65
C THR A 45 0.41 24.75 -3.73
N ILE A 46 0.22 23.57 -4.31
CA ILE A 46 1.34 22.64 -4.57
C ILE A 46 2.35 23.35 -5.46
N HIS A 47 3.56 23.52 -4.97
CA HIS A 47 4.67 24.07 -5.74
C HIS A 47 5.45 22.94 -6.43
N LEU A 48 5.76 21.87 -5.69
CA LEU A 48 6.49 20.72 -6.20
C LEU A 48 5.96 19.43 -5.52
N PRO A 49 5.27 18.54 -6.26
CA PRO A 49 4.88 17.24 -5.74
C PRO A 49 6.10 16.31 -5.62
N GLY A 50 6.17 15.54 -4.55
CA GLY A 50 7.19 14.52 -4.34
C GLY A 50 6.61 13.22 -3.80
N PRO A 51 7.34 12.10 -3.91
CA PRO A 51 6.82 10.76 -3.63
C PRO A 51 6.33 10.58 -2.19
N PHE A 52 6.99 11.22 -1.23
CA PHE A 52 6.63 11.15 0.21
C PHE A 52 6.20 12.50 0.79
N ARG A 53 6.72 13.58 0.22
CA ARG A 53 6.53 14.94 0.72
C ARG A 53 6.27 15.87 -0.46
N THR A 54 5.43 16.85 -0.23
CA THR A 54 5.07 17.87 -1.22
C THR A 54 5.48 19.24 -0.71
N VAL A 55 6.10 20.03 -1.57
CA VAL A 55 6.38 21.44 -1.28
C VAL A 55 5.13 22.24 -1.64
N VAL A 56 4.60 22.97 -0.67
CA VAL A 56 3.42 23.82 -0.78
C VAL A 56 3.86 25.27 -0.61
N ARG A 57 3.41 26.15 -1.51
CA ARG A 57 3.55 27.60 -1.36
C ARG A 57 2.30 28.13 -0.69
N THR A 58 2.44 28.71 0.50
CA THR A 58 1.32 29.32 1.25
C THR A 58 0.88 30.63 0.60
N GLU A 59 -0.29 31.14 1.02
CA GLU A 59 -0.78 32.46 0.61
C GLU A 59 0.17 33.61 0.99
N SER A 60 0.95 33.45 2.08
CA SER A 60 2.02 34.39 2.46
C SER A 60 3.25 34.33 1.55
N GLY A 61 3.29 33.40 0.60
CA GLY A 61 4.41 33.18 -0.31
C GLY A 61 5.53 32.29 0.25
N ALA A 62 5.42 31.82 1.50
CA ALA A 62 6.38 30.92 2.12
C ALA A 62 6.29 29.50 1.54
N LEU A 63 7.42 28.79 1.50
CA LEU A 63 7.48 27.40 1.04
C LEU A 63 7.53 26.45 2.25
N HIS A 64 6.57 25.54 2.32
CA HIS A 64 6.45 24.54 3.36
C HIS A 64 6.58 23.14 2.77
N THR A 65 7.36 22.28 3.41
CA THR A 65 7.43 20.87 3.04
C THR A 65 6.48 20.07 3.92
N VAL A 66 5.49 19.43 3.30
CA VAL A 66 4.39 18.77 3.99
C VAL A 66 4.39 17.28 3.64
N PRO A 67 4.31 16.36 4.62
CA PRO A 67 4.08 14.94 4.37
C PRO A 67 2.78 14.73 3.58
N ASN A 68 2.81 13.88 2.55
CA ASN A 68 1.65 13.70 1.68
C ASN A 68 0.40 13.23 2.46
N ARG A 69 0.57 12.46 3.55
CA ARG A 69 -0.55 12.02 4.39
C ARG A 69 -1.39 13.18 4.95
N GLN A 70 -0.76 14.31 5.28
CA GLN A 70 -1.48 15.48 5.80
C GLN A 70 -2.36 16.14 4.73
N LEU A 71 -1.98 16.02 3.45
CA LEU A 71 -2.77 16.54 2.34
C LEU A 71 -3.98 15.64 2.01
N VAL A 72 -3.94 14.36 2.40
CA VAL A 72 -5.03 13.39 2.18
C VAL A 72 -6.12 13.52 3.23
N THR A 73 -5.75 13.70 4.50
CA THR A 73 -6.70 13.72 5.63
C THR A 73 -7.78 14.81 5.47
N GLU A 74 -7.42 15.99 4.99
CA GLU A 74 -8.38 17.10 4.82
C GLU A 74 -9.16 17.03 3.49
N SER A 75 -8.68 16.25 2.50
CA SER A 75 -9.48 15.93 1.31
C SER A 75 -10.59 14.91 1.60
N SER A 76 -10.52 14.21 2.74
CA SER A 76 -11.45 13.13 3.09
C SER A 76 -12.78 13.63 3.67
N GLU A 77 -12.85 14.86 4.22
CA GLU A 77 -14.12 15.43 4.70
C GLU A 77 -15.12 15.72 3.57
N ALA A 78 -14.66 15.78 2.31
CA ALA A 78 -15.49 16.14 1.16
C ALA A 78 -16.11 14.95 0.40
N SER A 79 -16.04 13.70 0.88
CA SER A 79 -16.65 12.57 0.16
C SER A 79 -17.15 11.44 1.08
N LEU A 80 -18.08 11.78 1.96
CA LEU A 80 -18.97 10.82 2.61
C LEU A 80 -20.10 10.47 1.62
N GLY A 81 -20.08 9.30 0.97
CA GLY A 81 -21.27 8.90 0.22
C GLY A 81 -21.31 7.61 -0.61
N GLY A 82 -20.21 6.84 -0.75
CA GLY A 82 -20.22 5.66 -1.62
C GLY A 82 -19.52 4.45 -1.02
N ARG A 83 -20.09 3.25 -1.19
CA ARG A 83 -19.40 1.97 -1.02
C ARG A 83 -19.50 1.25 -2.36
N THR A 84 -18.36 0.86 -2.93
CA THR A 84 -18.33 0.14 -4.20
C THR A 84 -17.66 -1.21 -3.98
N ALA A 85 -18.37 -2.30 -4.23
CA ALA A 85 -17.75 -3.62 -4.26
C ALA A 85 -16.97 -3.77 -5.57
N ILE A 86 -15.70 -4.17 -5.48
CA ILE A 86 -14.85 -4.44 -6.63
C ILE A 86 -14.30 -5.86 -6.56
N THR A 87 -14.15 -6.46 -7.74
CA THR A 87 -13.42 -7.71 -7.93
C THR A 87 -12.13 -7.41 -8.68
N VAL A 88 -11.02 -7.85 -8.11
CA VAL A 88 -9.69 -7.78 -8.70
C VAL A 88 -9.20 -9.19 -8.99
N LYS A 89 -8.73 -9.40 -10.21
CA LYS A 89 -8.10 -10.65 -10.65
C LYS A 89 -6.60 -10.41 -10.70
N LEU A 90 -5.83 -11.18 -9.95
CA LEU A 90 -4.38 -11.04 -9.87
C LEU A 90 -3.72 -12.32 -10.38
N SER A 91 -2.81 -12.21 -11.34
CA SER A 91 -1.90 -13.29 -11.71
C SER A 91 -0.60 -13.10 -10.93
N LEU A 92 -0.36 -13.94 -9.93
CA LEU A 92 0.86 -13.87 -9.12
C LEU A 92 1.91 -14.87 -9.64
N PRO A 93 3.21 -14.57 -9.48
CA PRO A 93 4.29 -15.50 -9.80
C PRO A 93 4.10 -16.85 -9.09
N LEU A 94 4.19 -17.95 -9.84
CA LEU A 94 3.98 -19.33 -9.35
C LEU A 94 5.17 -19.89 -8.56
N ASP A 95 6.28 -19.17 -8.51
CA ASP A 95 7.53 -19.56 -7.85
C ASP A 95 7.48 -19.38 -6.32
N ARG A 96 6.36 -18.86 -5.78
CA ARG A 96 6.16 -18.62 -4.34
C ARG A 96 5.07 -19.50 -3.74
N PRO A 97 5.19 -19.86 -2.44
CA PRO A 97 4.14 -20.61 -1.75
C PRO A 97 2.82 -19.81 -1.77
N PRO A 98 1.65 -20.46 -1.96
CA PRO A 98 0.35 -19.80 -1.92
C PRO A 98 0.08 -19.01 -0.63
N ARG A 99 0.72 -19.40 0.50
CA ARG A 99 0.62 -18.67 1.77
C ARG A 99 1.22 -17.27 1.70
N SER A 100 2.34 -17.08 1.00
CA SER A 100 2.94 -15.75 0.77
C SER A 100 2.04 -14.87 -0.11
N GLY A 101 1.39 -15.46 -1.12
CA GLY A 101 0.40 -14.77 -1.95
C GLY A 101 -0.78 -14.23 -1.16
N LEU A 102 -1.38 -15.06 -0.30
CA LEU A 102 -2.49 -14.66 0.56
C LEU A 102 -2.07 -13.56 1.55
N ALA A 103 -0.91 -13.69 2.19
CA ALA A 103 -0.39 -12.71 3.14
C ALA A 103 -0.14 -11.36 2.46
N ALA A 104 0.48 -11.35 1.28
CA ALA A 104 0.73 -10.14 0.51
C ALA A 104 -0.57 -9.43 0.09
N ILE A 105 -1.57 -10.19 -0.36
CA ILE A 105 -2.90 -9.68 -0.71
C ILE A 105 -3.57 -9.03 0.50
N GLN A 106 -3.57 -9.73 1.65
CA GLN A 106 -4.16 -9.20 2.89
C GLN A 106 -3.45 -7.93 3.35
N TRP A 107 -2.12 -7.90 3.28
CA TRP A 107 -1.33 -6.74 3.67
C TRP A 107 -1.58 -5.55 2.74
N ALA A 108 -1.64 -5.76 1.43
CA ALA A 108 -2.01 -4.73 0.46
C ALA A 108 -3.41 -4.15 0.73
N CYS A 109 -4.39 -4.99 1.10
CA CYS A 109 -5.73 -4.52 1.50
C CYS A 109 -5.68 -3.59 2.71
N THR A 110 -4.82 -3.85 3.70
CA THR A 110 -4.67 -3.01 4.90
C THR A 110 -3.93 -1.70 4.64
N LEU A 111 -3.11 -1.63 3.59
CA LEU A 111 -2.38 -0.42 3.23
C LEU A 111 -3.22 0.57 2.44
N LEU A 112 -4.17 0.08 1.65
CA LEU A 112 -4.98 0.92 0.79
C LEU A 112 -5.95 1.78 1.63
N PRO A 113 -5.86 3.12 1.57
CA PRO A 113 -6.63 4.02 2.44
C PRO A 113 -8.12 4.04 2.13
N TRP A 114 -8.52 3.52 0.97
CA TRP A 114 -9.90 3.45 0.49
C TRP A 114 -10.53 2.08 0.67
N THR A 115 -9.82 1.07 1.20
CA THR A 115 -10.44 -0.22 1.48
C THR A 115 -11.40 -0.07 2.65
N GLY A 116 -12.61 -0.60 2.51
CA GLY A 116 -13.57 -0.67 3.61
C GLY A 116 -13.08 -1.56 4.75
N GLU A 117 -13.67 -1.41 5.92
CA GLU A 117 -13.34 -2.21 7.12
C GLU A 117 -13.68 -3.70 6.98
N GLU A 118 -14.50 -4.04 5.99
CA GLU A 118 -14.87 -5.42 5.70
C GLU A 118 -13.66 -6.21 5.18
N PRO A 119 -13.39 -7.40 5.73
CA PRO A 119 -12.26 -8.20 5.27
C PRO A 119 -12.46 -8.60 3.82
N ALA A 120 -11.43 -8.37 2.98
CA ALA A 120 -11.44 -8.79 1.60
C ALA A 120 -11.60 -10.32 1.51
N LYS A 121 -12.48 -10.79 0.62
CA LYS A 121 -12.63 -12.22 0.34
C LYS A 121 -11.62 -12.60 -0.73
N VAL A 122 -10.66 -13.44 -0.36
CA VAL A 122 -9.59 -13.89 -1.24
C VAL A 122 -9.84 -15.35 -1.60
N ARG A 123 -9.95 -15.65 -2.90
CA ARG A 123 -10.01 -17.00 -3.42
C ARG A 123 -8.66 -17.34 -4.07
N PRO A 124 -7.94 -18.36 -3.56
CA PRO A 124 -6.71 -18.82 -4.19
C PRO A 124 -7.01 -19.46 -5.56
N PRO A 125 -6.00 -19.61 -6.42
CA PRO A 125 -6.14 -20.28 -7.70
C PRO A 125 -6.69 -21.71 -7.52
N GLY A 126 -7.71 -22.05 -8.31
CA GLY A 126 -8.21 -23.42 -8.42
C GLY A 126 -7.17 -24.28 -9.12
N GLY A 127 -6.90 -25.48 -8.62
CA GLY A 127 -5.68 -26.28 -8.87
C GLY A 127 -5.38 -26.74 -10.30
N HIS A 128 -5.88 -26.09 -11.36
CA HIS A 128 -5.55 -26.39 -12.75
C HIS A 128 -5.22 -25.08 -13.51
N SER A 129 -3.94 -24.92 -13.81
CA SER A 129 -3.34 -24.03 -14.82
C SER A 129 -3.35 -22.51 -14.62
N ASP A 130 -4.26 -21.93 -13.85
CA ASP A 130 -4.31 -20.47 -13.73
C ASP A 130 -3.87 -20.02 -12.33
N ALA A 131 -2.73 -19.32 -12.26
CA ALA A 131 -2.23 -18.62 -11.07
C ALA A 131 -3.10 -17.40 -10.67
N LEU A 132 -4.41 -17.49 -10.94
CA LEU A 132 -5.35 -16.40 -10.86
C LEU A 132 -6.00 -16.37 -9.48
N TRP A 133 -5.63 -15.35 -8.71
CA TRP A 133 -6.27 -15.01 -7.45
C TRP A 133 -7.45 -14.09 -7.71
N ILE A 134 -8.56 -14.36 -7.03
CA ILE A 134 -9.74 -13.49 -7.06
C ILE A 134 -9.86 -12.81 -5.71
N VAL A 135 -9.80 -11.48 -5.71
CA VAL A 135 -9.94 -10.64 -4.52
C VAL A 135 -11.21 -9.82 -4.64
N GLU A 136 -12.17 -10.04 -3.75
CA GLU A 136 -13.37 -9.22 -3.60
C GLU A 136 -13.15 -8.28 -2.42
N MET A 137 -13.21 -6.97 -2.65
CA MET A 137 -13.05 -5.95 -1.61
C MET A 137 -14.05 -4.82 -1.82
N VAL A 138 -14.30 -4.04 -0.77
CA VAL A 138 -15.11 -2.82 -0.85
C VAL A 138 -14.17 -1.63 -0.84
N ILE A 139 -14.43 -0.67 -1.73
CA ILE A 139 -13.77 0.63 -1.74
C ILE A 139 -14.74 1.74 -1.33
N LEU A 140 -14.22 2.72 -0.60
CA LEU A 140 -14.97 3.87 -0.07
C LEU A 140 -15.11 4.97 -1.14
N GLY A 141 -16.08 5.88 -0.98
CA GLY A 141 -16.54 6.79 -2.02
C GLY A 141 -15.52 7.83 -2.52
N ASN A 142 -14.46 8.09 -1.74
CA ASN A 142 -13.31 8.89 -2.16
C ASN A 142 -12.28 8.09 -2.96
N ALA A 143 -12.53 6.81 -3.23
CA ALA A 143 -11.61 5.98 -3.98
C ALA A 143 -11.43 6.51 -5.41
N PRO A 144 -10.22 6.38 -5.96
CA PRO A 144 -9.98 6.55 -7.38
C PRO A 144 -10.88 5.68 -8.26
N PRO A 145 -10.94 5.98 -9.57
CA PRO A 145 -11.53 5.06 -10.53
C PRO A 145 -11.01 3.64 -10.35
N VAL A 146 -11.91 2.65 -10.46
CA VAL A 146 -11.65 1.23 -10.15
C VAL A 146 -10.41 0.71 -10.86
N ASP A 147 -10.14 1.12 -12.09
CA ASP A 147 -8.97 0.67 -12.85
C ASP A 147 -7.65 1.17 -12.26
N LYS A 148 -7.63 2.38 -11.70
CA LYS A 148 -6.44 2.90 -11.00
C LYS A 148 -6.25 2.19 -9.66
N VAL A 149 -7.33 1.91 -8.93
CA VAL A 149 -7.28 1.10 -7.71
C VAL A 149 -6.71 -0.30 -8.00
N ARG A 150 -7.15 -0.94 -9.08
CA ARG A 150 -6.65 -2.26 -9.53
C ARG A 150 -5.15 -2.24 -9.81
N ALA A 151 -4.67 -1.22 -10.54
CA ALA A 151 -3.25 -1.09 -10.88
C ALA A 151 -2.39 -0.95 -9.61
N VAL A 152 -2.75 -0.03 -8.72
CA VAL A 152 -2.02 0.17 -7.45
C VAL A 152 -2.06 -1.08 -6.58
N PHE A 153 -3.22 -1.73 -6.49
CA PHE A 153 -3.34 -2.93 -5.68
C PHE A 153 -2.42 -4.04 -6.19
N PHE A 154 -2.33 -4.22 -7.50
CA PHE A 154 -1.40 -5.18 -8.10
C PHE A 154 0.06 -4.85 -7.78
N ASP A 155 0.47 -3.59 -7.98
CA ASP A 155 1.84 -3.13 -7.71
C ASP A 155 2.21 -3.30 -6.23
N LEU A 156 1.27 -3.02 -5.31
CA LEU A 156 1.46 -3.22 -3.88
C LEU A 156 1.63 -4.69 -3.53
N VAL A 157 0.79 -5.58 -4.07
CA VAL A 157 0.92 -7.02 -3.83
C VAL A 157 2.28 -7.54 -4.30
N LEU A 158 2.74 -7.10 -5.48
CA LEU A 158 4.07 -7.46 -5.97
C LEU A 158 5.20 -6.92 -5.10
N ALA A 159 5.11 -5.65 -4.67
CA ALA A 159 6.13 -5.05 -3.80
C ALA A 159 6.25 -5.78 -2.46
N VAL A 160 5.12 -6.21 -1.88
CA VAL A 160 5.11 -7.00 -0.64
C VAL A 160 5.75 -8.36 -0.85
N LEU A 161 5.39 -9.06 -1.93
CA LEU A 161 5.98 -10.35 -2.27
C LEU A 161 7.50 -10.27 -2.50
N GLN A 162 7.99 -9.19 -3.10
CA GLN A 162 9.41 -8.95 -3.32
C GLN A 162 10.17 -8.55 -2.05
N SER A 163 9.46 -8.02 -1.05
CA SER A 163 10.04 -7.61 0.23
C SER A 163 10.17 -8.75 1.25
N GLU A 164 9.46 -9.87 1.04
CA GLU A 164 9.66 -11.06 1.88
C GLU A 164 11.05 -11.63 1.62
N PRO A 165 11.89 -11.82 2.65
CA PRO A 165 13.18 -12.47 2.48
C PRO A 165 12.93 -13.84 1.87
N THR A 166 13.57 -14.09 0.74
CA THR A 166 13.61 -15.44 0.17
C THR A 166 14.35 -16.28 1.19
N ASP A 167 13.65 -17.14 1.94
CA ASP A 167 14.25 -18.19 2.78
C ASP A 167 14.97 -19.21 1.87
N ALA A 168 16.04 -18.74 1.23
CA ALA A 168 16.95 -19.51 0.42
C ALA A 168 18.38 -19.20 0.90
N ALA A 169 18.65 -19.59 2.14
CA ALA A 169 20.00 -19.89 2.63
C ALA A 169 19.92 -20.84 3.84
N ALA A 170 20.10 -22.14 3.58
CA ALA A 170 20.73 -23.19 4.41
C ALA A 170 20.39 -23.25 5.92
N SER A 171 19.89 -24.33 6.55
CA SER A 171 19.96 -25.77 6.28
C SER A 171 21.30 -26.29 5.74
N VAL A 172 22.42 -25.98 6.43
CA VAL A 172 23.63 -26.81 6.66
C VAL A 172 24.36 -26.04 7.77
N ASP A 173 24.42 -26.47 9.02
CA ASP A 173 25.28 -27.54 9.51
C ASP A 173 24.87 -27.82 10.98
N ALA A 174 24.12 -28.89 11.22
CA ALA A 174 23.95 -29.41 12.57
C ALA A 174 24.97 -30.55 12.72
N PRO A 175 25.98 -30.45 13.60
CA PRO A 175 26.86 -31.59 13.84
C PRO A 175 26.02 -32.76 14.39
N PRO A 176 26.33 -34.00 13.99
CA PRO A 176 25.54 -35.17 14.38
C PRO A 176 25.57 -35.32 15.91
N PRO A 177 24.49 -35.85 16.52
CA PRO A 177 24.51 -36.17 17.93
C PRO A 177 25.57 -37.24 18.19
N GLU A 178 26.61 -36.88 18.94
CA GLU A 178 27.59 -37.82 19.48
C GLU A 178 26.83 -38.87 20.29
N SER A 179 26.98 -40.13 19.86
CA SER A 179 26.46 -41.28 20.58
C SER A 179 27.34 -41.52 21.80
N LEU A 180 26.67 -41.78 22.92
CA LEU A 180 27.19 -42.21 24.21
C LEU A 180 28.40 -43.18 24.13
N ASP A 181 29.37 -42.94 25.01
CA ASP A 181 29.90 -43.94 25.95
C ASP A 181 29.97 -43.32 27.36
#